data_AF-A0A290QEJ8-F1
#
_entry.id   AF-A0A290QEJ8-F1
#
_cell.length_a   1.000
_cell.length_b   1.000
_cell.length_c   1.000
_cell.angle_alpha   90.00
_cell.angle_beta   90.00
_cell.angle_gamma   90.00
#
_symmetry.space_group_name_H-M   'P 1'
#
loop_
_entity.id
_entity.type
_entity.pdbx_description
1 polymer ?
#
loop_
_entity_poly.entity_id
_entity_poly.type
_entity_poly.pdbx_seq_one_letter_code
_entity_poly.pdbx_strand_id
1 'polypeptide(L)'
;MPGNGRSRSAKPGTLFTHVADTTPALKLDGTRLSGEDAAFTYEFTRISAAQAAALKKAAASNEPNLPRSSGVHAQIDDEWTALPRNGGSTSGGFIKSLFSKKDADKPAVLTFKGDTPAPIVSGEKLTLTFKGKLPSRAKGVSDDYPLIEAALTTAQPDGTRTAPLEKISPNFNGFGTTRLPATIAQPAADLLTITFPETLAPGTYAILVGSDGYEFTVK
;
A
#
# COMPACT_ATOMS: atom_id res chain seq x y z
N MET A 1 -28.44 1.83 -59.87
CA MET A 1 -29.39 0.71 -60.06
C MET A 1 -29.29 -0.21 -58.85
N PRO A 2 -30.33 -0.38 -58.03
CA PRO A 2 -30.27 -1.24 -56.86
C PRO A 2 -30.55 -2.69 -57.27
N GLY A 3 -29.56 -3.57 -57.10
CA GLY A 3 -29.68 -5.00 -57.34
C GLY A 3 -30.26 -5.71 -56.11
N ASN A 4 -31.50 -6.17 -56.23
CA ASN A 4 -32.22 -6.90 -55.18
C ASN A 4 -31.49 -8.20 -54.83
N GLY A 5 -31.13 -8.32 -53.55
CA GLY A 5 -30.41 -9.45 -52.98
C GLY A 5 -31.17 -10.76 -53.12
N ARG A 6 -30.51 -11.74 -53.75
CA ARG A 6 -30.92 -13.14 -53.67
C ARG A 6 -30.43 -13.72 -52.34
N SER A 7 -31.34 -13.88 -51.40
CA SER A 7 -31.15 -14.73 -50.22
C SER A 7 -30.95 -16.18 -50.70
N ARG A 8 -29.74 -16.71 -50.50
CA ARG A 8 -29.45 -18.13 -50.71
C ARG A 8 -30.06 -18.90 -49.55
N SER A 9 -31.05 -19.77 -49.82
CA SER A 9 -31.59 -20.67 -48.82
C SER A 9 -30.61 -21.81 -48.53
N ALA A 10 -30.34 -22.07 -47.25
CA ALA A 10 -29.64 -23.26 -46.79
C ALA A 10 -30.65 -24.25 -46.20
N LYS A 11 -30.36 -25.54 -46.29
CA LYS A 11 -31.26 -26.61 -45.81
C LYS A 11 -31.36 -26.59 -44.27
N PRO A 12 -32.50 -27.02 -43.69
CA PRO A 12 -32.66 -27.14 -42.24
C PRO A 12 -31.60 -28.06 -41.64
N GLY A 13 -30.92 -27.61 -40.58
CA GLY A 13 -29.80 -28.32 -39.94
C GLY A 13 -28.40 -27.82 -40.32
N THR A 14 -28.30 -26.80 -41.17
CA THR A 14 -26.99 -26.19 -41.51
C THR A 14 -26.56 -25.23 -40.40
N LEU A 15 -25.58 -25.64 -39.59
CA LEU A 15 -24.88 -24.76 -38.66
C LEU A 15 -23.93 -23.86 -39.46
N PHE A 16 -24.24 -22.57 -39.56
CA PHE A 16 -23.27 -21.57 -40.00
C PHE A 16 -22.36 -21.26 -38.83
N THR A 17 -21.24 -21.95 -38.74
CA THR A 17 -20.16 -21.52 -37.86
C THR A 17 -19.39 -20.41 -38.58
N HIS A 18 -19.63 -19.16 -38.18
CA HIS A 18 -18.61 -18.13 -38.36
C HIS A 18 -17.47 -18.47 -37.39
N VAL A 19 -16.59 -19.38 -37.79
CA VAL A 19 -15.27 -19.48 -37.18
C VAL A 19 -14.45 -18.37 -37.83
N ALA A 20 -14.56 -17.15 -37.31
CA ALA A 20 -13.43 -16.25 -37.42
C ALA A 20 -12.36 -16.87 -36.53
N ASP A 21 -11.46 -17.61 -37.17
CA ASP A 21 -10.26 -18.15 -36.55
C ASP A 21 -9.41 -16.94 -36.14
N THR A 22 -9.74 -16.37 -34.99
CA THR A 22 -9.01 -15.28 -34.32
C THR A 22 -7.86 -15.86 -33.51
N THR A 23 -7.43 -17.08 -33.83
CA THR A 23 -6.22 -17.64 -33.27
C THR A 23 -5.07 -16.82 -33.84
N PRO A 24 -4.36 -16.03 -33.02
CA PRO A 24 -3.25 -15.24 -33.52
C PRO A 24 -2.26 -16.19 -34.19
N ALA A 25 -1.83 -15.83 -35.41
CA ALA A 25 -0.90 -16.64 -36.20
C ALA A 25 0.51 -16.57 -35.57
N LEU A 26 0.68 -17.28 -34.47
CA LEU A 26 1.92 -17.41 -33.73
C LEU A 26 2.87 -18.30 -34.52
N LYS A 27 3.97 -17.71 -34.97
CA LYS A 27 5.09 -18.40 -35.61
C LYS A 27 6.27 -18.41 -34.66
N LEU A 28 6.75 -19.61 -34.35
CA LEU A 28 8.00 -19.81 -33.61
C LEU A 28 9.09 -20.21 -34.62
N ASP A 29 10.08 -19.35 -34.79
CA ASP A 29 11.28 -19.60 -35.60
C ASP A 29 12.52 -19.59 -34.70
N GLY A 30 13.01 -20.77 -34.35
CA GLY A 30 14.13 -20.95 -33.43
C GLY A 30 13.87 -20.29 -32.07
N THR A 31 14.55 -19.17 -31.82
CA THR A 31 14.41 -18.37 -30.59
C THR A 31 13.40 -17.23 -30.71
N ARG A 32 12.78 -17.01 -31.87
CA ARG A 32 11.89 -15.87 -32.14
C ARG A 32 10.44 -16.31 -32.20
N LEU A 33 9.61 -15.75 -31.34
CA LEU A 33 8.15 -15.88 -31.39
C LEU A 33 7.58 -14.61 -32.01
N SER A 34 6.93 -14.74 -33.16
CA SER A 34 6.28 -13.63 -33.86
C SER A 34 4.82 -13.93 -34.09
N GLY A 35 4.00 -12.90 -34.21
CA GLY A 35 2.64 -13.07 -34.69
C GLY A 35 2.05 -11.74 -35.12
N GLU A 36 0.96 -11.86 -35.86
CA GLU A 36 0.27 -10.73 -36.48
C GLU A 36 -1.21 -10.87 -36.19
N ASP A 37 -1.82 -9.77 -35.79
CA ASP A 37 -3.26 -9.59 -35.64
C ASP A 37 -3.67 -8.34 -36.45
N ALA A 38 -4.96 -8.14 -36.66
CA ALA A 38 -5.53 -7.07 -37.49
C ALA A 38 -5.11 -5.65 -37.05
N ALA A 39 -4.65 -5.48 -35.80
CA ALA A 39 -4.29 -4.18 -35.23
C ALA A 39 -2.79 -4.01 -34.91
N PHE A 40 -2.00 -5.09 -34.82
CA PHE A 40 -0.59 -5.00 -34.46
C PHE A 40 0.19 -6.28 -34.80
N THR A 41 1.50 -6.10 -34.95
CA THR A 41 2.49 -7.19 -35.06
C THR A 41 3.30 -7.24 -33.78
N TYR A 42 3.60 -8.43 -33.28
CA TYR A 42 4.48 -8.63 -32.13
C TYR A 42 5.61 -9.59 -32.46
N GLU A 43 6.74 -9.35 -31.81
CA GLU A 43 7.96 -10.11 -31.98
C GLU A 43 8.70 -10.19 -30.64
N PHE A 44 8.91 -11.42 -30.19
CA PHE A 44 9.61 -11.72 -28.96
C PHE A 44 10.81 -12.60 -29.28
N THR A 45 11.99 -12.20 -28.82
CA THR A 45 13.18 -13.06 -28.89
C THR A 45 13.44 -13.68 -27.53
N ARG A 46 13.55 -15.00 -27.50
CA ARG A 46 13.91 -15.77 -26.31
C ARG A 46 15.30 -15.35 -25.87
N ILE A 47 15.38 -14.80 -24.67
CA ILE A 47 16.65 -14.47 -24.04
C ILE A 47 17.42 -15.75 -23.72
N SER A 48 18.75 -15.68 -23.83
CA SER A 48 19.63 -16.77 -23.43
C SER A 48 19.61 -16.99 -21.91
N ALA A 49 20.05 -18.18 -21.46
CA ALA A 49 20.20 -18.46 -20.03
C ALA A 49 21.16 -17.48 -19.33
N ALA A 50 22.21 -17.03 -20.02
CA ALA A 50 23.15 -16.03 -19.52
C ALA A 50 22.49 -14.65 -19.36
N GLN A 51 21.68 -14.22 -20.33
CA GLN A 51 20.92 -12.97 -20.24
C GLN A 51 19.85 -13.03 -19.15
N ALA A 52 19.16 -14.16 -19.01
CA ALA A 52 18.22 -14.38 -17.92
C ALA A 52 18.92 -14.34 -16.55
N ALA A 53 20.11 -14.94 -16.42
CA ALA A 53 20.92 -14.88 -15.21
C ALA A 53 21.42 -13.46 -14.92
N ALA A 54 21.82 -12.71 -15.95
CA ALA A 54 22.23 -11.31 -15.83
C ALA A 54 21.06 -10.40 -15.39
N LEU A 55 19.86 -10.60 -15.96
CA LEU A 55 18.64 -9.90 -15.56
C LEU A 55 18.26 -10.24 -14.11
N LYS A 56 18.34 -11.51 -13.72
CA LYS A 56 18.13 -11.92 -12.32
C LYS A 56 19.17 -11.31 -11.38
N LYS A 57 20.44 -11.24 -11.80
CA LYS A 57 21.52 -10.64 -11.01
C LYS A 57 21.36 -9.13 -10.89
N ALA A 58 20.94 -8.45 -11.96
CA ALA A 58 20.63 -7.02 -11.96
C ALA A 58 19.38 -6.71 -11.10
N ALA A 59 18.38 -7.58 -11.14
CA ALA A 59 17.22 -7.49 -10.25
C ALA A 59 17.60 -7.73 -8.79
N ALA A 60 18.52 -8.66 -8.51
CA ALA A 60 19.04 -8.92 -7.17
C ALA A 60 20.00 -7.83 -6.66
N SER A 61 20.74 -7.14 -7.53
CA SER A 61 21.55 -5.98 -7.14
C SER A 61 20.71 -4.72 -6.93
N ASN A 62 19.50 -4.70 -7.48
CA ASN A 62 18.48 -3.67 -7.26
C ASN A 62 17.44 -4.12 -6.24
N GLU A 63 17.69 -5.20 -5.49
CA GLU A 63 16.81 -5.54 -4.39
C GLU A 63 16.84 -4.34 -3.44
N PRO A 64 15.70 -3.67 -3.21
CA PRO A 64 15.69 -2.50 -2.33
C PRO A 64 16.34 -2.97 -1.04
N ASN A 65 17.41 -2.30 -0.62
CA ASN A 65 17.94 -2.49 0.71
C ASN A 65 16.76 -2.18 1.61
N LEU A 66 16.11 -3.20 2.17
CA LEU A 66 14.88 -3.06 2.96
C LEU A 66 15.24 -3.25 4.44
N PRO A 67 14.48 -2.65 5.36
CA PRO A 67 14.72 -2.86 6.78
C PRO A 67 14.60 -4.35 7.13
N ARG A 68 15.59 -4.85 7.88
CA ARG A 68 15.63 -6.25 8.32
C ARG A 68 14.76 -6.52 9.55
N SER A 69 14.53 -5.51 10.38
CA SER A 69 13.71 -5.61 11.58
C SER A 69 12.25 -5.30 11.29
N SER A 70 11.36 -5.82 12.12
CA SER A 70 9.93 -5.47 12.08
C SER A 70 9.67 -4.10 12.67
N GLY A 71 8.70 -3.37 12.15
CA GLY A 71 8.32 -2.03 12.62
C GLY A 71 8.16 -1.05 11.46
N VAL A 72 8.02 0.23 11.80
CA VAL A 72 8.05 1.32 10.81
C VAL A 72 9.47 1.88 10.74
N HIS A 73 9.93 2.19 9.54
CA HIS A 73 11.26 2.73 9.26
C HIS A 73 11.16 3.90 8.31
N ALA A 74 12.02 4.89 8.52
CA ALA A 74 12.32 5.95 7.58
C ALA A 74 13.67 5.68 6.91
N GLN A 75 13.81 6.04 5.65
CA GLN A 75 15.11 6.08 4.99
C GLN A 75 15.73 7.47 5.24
N ILE A 76 16.84 7.51 5.96
CA ILE A 76 17.60 8.72 6.32
C ILE A 76 19.03 8.49 5.88
N ASP A 77 19.55 9.34 4.99
CA ASP A 77 20.93 9.26 4.48
C ASP A 77 21.32 7.85 3.99
N ASP A 78 20.43 7.23 3.20
CA ASP A 78 20.53 5.85 2.67
C ASP A 78 20.50 4.72 3.72
N GLU A 79 20.25 5.03 4.99
CA GLU A 79 20.10 4.08 6.08
C GLU A 79 18.64 3.98 6.57
N TRP A 80 18.20 2.76 6.90
CA TRP A 80 16.88 2.55 7.49
C TRP A 80 16.92 2.79 8.99
N THR A 81 16.29 3.87 9.43
CA THR A 81 16.13 4.20 10.83
C THR A 81 14.75 3.75 11.32
N ALA A 82 14.72 2.92 12.36
CA ALA A 82 13.47 2.47 12.96
C ALA A 82 12.79 3.62 13.73
N LEU A 83 11.48 3.77 13.55
CA LEU A 83 10.67 4.69 14.32
C LEU A 83 10.31 4.03 15.66
N PRO A 84 10.42 4.73 16.79
CA PRO A 84 10.04 4.21 18.08
C PRO A 84 8.51 4.10 18.18
N ARG A 85 8.05 3.04 18.86
CA ARG A 85 6.64 2.93 19.23
C ARG A 85 6.25 3.96 20.29
N ASN A 86 7.18 4.37 21.15
CA ASN A 86 7.00 5.38 22.22
C ASN A 86 5.79 5.15 23.15
N GLY A 87 5.43 3.88 23.37
CA GLY A 87 4.24 3.52 24.13
C GLY A 87 2.92 3.93 23.46
N GLY A 88 2.97 4.23 22.15
CA GLY A 88 1.84 4.53 21.28
C GLY A 88 0.88 3.35 21.25
N SER A 89 0.01 3.33 22.24
CA SER A 89 -1.19 2.51 22.26
C SER A 89 -2.37 3.45 22.19
N THR A 90 -3.41 3.06 21.46
CA THR A 90 -4.70 3.72 21.59
C THR A 90 -5.11 3.64 23.06
N SER A 91 -5.33 4.78 23.73
CA SER A 91 -5.86 4.78 25.09
C SER A 91 -7.31 4.30 25.02
N GLY A 92 -7.47 2.99 24.95
CA GLY A 92 -8.71 2.30 24.60
C GLY A 92 -8.50 0.78 24.48
N GLY A 93 -7.45 0.25 25.14
CA GLY A 93 -7.18 -1.18 25.21
C GLY A 93 -8.46 -1.95 25.57
N PHE A 94 -8.81 -2.89 24.69
CA PHE A 94 -10.00 -3.72 24.63
C PHE A 94 -10.36 -4.56 25.88
N ILE A 95 -9.73 -4.34 27.04
CA ILE A 95 -9.89 -5.19 28.23
C ILE A 95 -10.30 -4.44 29.52
N LYS A 96 -10.41 -3.10 29.55
CA LYS A 96 -10.87 -2.37 30.76
C LYS A 96 -12.19 -1.59 30.66
N SER A 97 -12.87 -1.59 29.50
CA SER A 97 -14.15 -0.88 29.32
C SER A 97 -15.39 -1.63 29.82
N LEU A 98 -15.26 -2.84 30.36
CA LEU A 98 -16.41 -3.61 30.86
C LEU A 98 -16.99 -3.06 32.18
N PHE A 99 -16.37 -2.08 32.84
CA PHE A 99 -16.81 -1.60 34.16
C PHE A 99 -16.94 -0.07 34.35
N SER A 100 -16.72 0.78 33.35
CA SER A 100 -16.92 2.23 33.51
C SER A 100 -17.79 2.84 32.41
N LYS A 101 -19.11 2.95 32.69
CA LYS A 101 -20.08 3.79 31.94
C LYS A 101 -19.71 5.30 31.91
N LYS A 102 -18.60 5.72 32.52
CA LYS A 102 -18.21 7.13 32.70
C LYS A 102 -17.30 7.69 31.60
N ASP A 103 -16.71 6.87 30.74
CA ASP A 103 -15.75 7.33 29.72
C ASP A 103 -16.25 7.16 28.27
N ALA A 104 -17.54 6.84 28.08
CA ALA A 104 -18.12 6.57 26.76
C ALA A 104 -18.08 7.78 25.80
N ASP A 105 -17.93 9.00 26.31
CA ASP A 105 -17.91 10.25 25.54
C ASP A 105 -16.52 10.88 25.39
N LYS A 106 -15.45 10.28 25.94
CA LYS A 106 -14.10 10.84 25.74
C LYS A 106 -13.59 10.46 24.34
N PRO A 107 -13.12 11.44 23.54
CA PRO A 107 -12.52 11.14 22.25
C PRO A 107 -11.32 10.21 22.45
N ALA A 108 -11.20 9.21 21.58
CA ALA A 108 -10.04 8.32 21.60
C ALA A 108 -8.80 9.12 21.18
N VAL A 109 -7.67 8.87 21.83
CA VAL A 109 -6.41 9.58 21.56
C VAL A 109 -5.27 8.57 21.49
N LEU A 110 -4.38 8.76 20.52
CA LEU A 110 -3.09 8.10 20.50
C LEU A 110 -2.11 8.95 21.30
N THR A 111 -1.52 8.38 22.35
CA THR A 111 -0.62 9.11 23.26
C THR A 111 0.77 8.53 23.23
N PHE A 112 1.77 9.40 23.18
CA PHE A 112 3.18 9.06 23.22
C PHE A 112 3.85 9.74 24.40
N LYS A 113 4.59 8.95 25.19
CA LYS A 113 5.29 9.46 26.38
C LYS A 113 6.56 10.23 26.04
N GLY A 114 7.18 9.86 24.93
CA GLY A 114 8.44 10.46 24.49
C GLY A 114 9.69 9.99 25.22
N ASP A 115 9.63 8.80 25.82
CA ASP A 115 10.79 8.18 26.47
C ASP A 115 11.93 7.89 25.48
N THR A 116 11.63 7.69 24.19
CA THR A 116 12.63 7.58 23.11
C THR A 116 12.49 8.76 22.15
N PRO A 117 13.58 9.46 21.81
CA PRO A 117 13.52 10.54 20.83
C PRO A 117 13.07 9.99 19.47
N ALA A 118 12.13 10.69 18.83
CA ALA A 118 11.69 10.36 17.49
C ALA A 118 12.78 10.73 16.46
N PRO A 119 13.05 9.89 15.45
CA PRO A 119 13.97 10.21 14.37
C PRO A 119 13.54 11.49 13.65
N ILE A 120 14.53 12.31 13.28
CA ILE A 120 14.31 13.53 12.51
C ILE A 120 14.49 13.21 11.02
N VAL A 121 13.47 13.46 10.22
CA VAL A 121 13.43 13.20 8.78
C VAL A 121 13.21 14.48 7.98
N SER A 122 13.54 14.45 6.69
CA SER A 122 13.09 15.48 5.75
C SER A 122 11.59 15.33 5.49
N GLY A 123 10.86 16.44 5.41
CA GLY A 123 9.46 16.46 5.03
C GLY A 123 9.22 16.31 3.52
N GLU A 124 10.25 16.53 2.69
CA GLU A 124 10.13 16.49 1.24
C GLU A 124 9.99 15.05 0.73
N LYS A 125 8.86 14.73 0.08
CA LYS A 125 8.55 13.43 -0.53
C LYS A 125 8.88 12.25 0.39
N LEU A 126 8.52 12.39 1.66
CA LEU A 126 8.83 11.40 2.67
C LEU A 126 8.14 10.07 2.33
N THR A 127 8.94 9.00 2.33
CA THR A 127 8.46 7.61 2.26
C THR A 127 8.84 6.89 3.54
N LEU A 128 7.84 6.25 4.17
CA LEU A 128 8.03 5.37 5.31
C LEU A 128 7.62 3.94 4.94
N THR A 129 8.29 2.97 5.55
CA THR A 129 8.06 1.55 5.29
C THR A 129 7.72 0.84 6.58
N PHE A 130 6.62 0.09 6.58
CA PHE A 130 6.32 -0.88 7.63
C PHE A 130 6.71 -2.28 7.17
N LYS A 131 7.56 -2.96 7.95
CA LYS A 131 7.95 -4.35 7.76
C LYS A 131 7.36 -5.23 8.87
N GLY A 132 6.72 -6.32 8.49
CA GLY A 132 6.23 -7.33 9.43
C GLY A 132 4.86 -7.88 9.05
N LYS A 133 4.28 -8.67 9.96
CA LYS A 133 2.92 -9.20 9.79
C LYS A 133 1.94 -8.03 9.70
N LEU A 134 1.28 -7.89 8.55
CA LEU A 134 0.29 -6.84 8.37
C LEU A 134 -0.91 -7.05 9.30
N PRO A 135 -1.45 -5.96 9.88
CA PRO A 135 -2.65 -6.06 10.71
C PRO A 135 -3.82 -6.56 9.86
N SER A 136 -4.64 -7.44 10.43
CA SER A 136 -5.91 -7.79 9.81
C SER A 136 -6.86 -6.59 9.85
N ARG A 137 -7.61 -6.39 8.77
CA ARG A 137 -8.66 -5.36 8.73
C ARG A 137 -9.68 -5.64 9.84
N ALA A 138 -9.98 -4.62 10.64
CA ALA A 138 -10.95 -4.76 11.71
C ALA A 138 -12.36 -4.96 11.14
N LYS A 139 -13.18 -5.76 11.82
CA LYS A 139 -14.56 -6.05 11.40
C LYS A 139 -15.38 -4.76 11.31
N GLY A 140 -16.06 -4.56 10.18
CA GLY A 140 -16.92 -3.39 9.95
C GLY A 140 -16.18 -2.13 9.49
N VAL A 141 -14.87 -2.21 9.24
CA VAL A 141 -14.11 -1.15 8.57
C VAL A 141 -14.19 -1.38 7.06
N SER A 142 -14.45 -0.32 6.28
CA SER A 142 -14.50 -0.37 4.81
C SER A 142 -13.19 -0.92 4.24
N ASP A 143 -13.25 -1.63 3.11
CA ASP A 143 -12.06 -2.13 2.41
C ASP A 143 -11.16 -1.01 1.88
N ASP A 144 -11.70 0.19 1.68
CA ASP A 144 -10.93 1.36 1.25
C ASP A 144 -10.23 2.08 2.40
N TYR A 145 -10.50 1.71 3.65
CA TYR A 145 -9.79 2.32 4.78
C TYR A 145 -8.33 1.83 4.80
N PRO A 146 -7.34 2.72 4.98
CA PRO A 146 -5.94 2.34 4.92
C PRO A 146 -5.51 1.49 6.13
N LEU A 147 -4.53 0.60 5.91
CA LEU A 147 -3.91 -0.19 6.98
C LEU A 147 -2.80 0.56 7.74
N ILE A 148 -2.30 1.63 7.13
CA ILE A 148 -1.29 2.54 7.67
C ILE A 148 -1.74 3.97 7.41
N GLU A 149 -1.65 4.82 8.41
CA GLU A 149 -2.02 6.23 8.28
C GLU A 149 -1.15 7.11 9.17
N ALA A 150 -1.16 8.41 8.89
CA ALA A 150 -0.35 9.38 9.60
C ALA A 150 -1.16 10.61 9.99
N ALA A 151 -0.81 11.24 11.10
CA ALA A 151 -1.39 12.51 11.55
C ALA A 151 -0.35 13.35 12.30
N LEU A 152 -0.56 14.66 12.34
CA LEU A 152 0.23 15.56 13.18
C LEU A 152 -0.10 15.31 14.66
N THR A 153 0.93 15.35 15.51
CA THR A 153 0.76 15.29 16.97
C THR A 153 0.72 16.69 17.57
N THR A 154 0.02 16.83 18.68
CA THR A 154 0.02 18.02 19.54
C THR A 154 0.85 17.72 20.78
N ALA A 155 1.86 18.56 21.04
CA ALA A 155 2.60 18.51 22.29
C ALA A 155 1.72 19.00 23.45
N GLN A 156 1.79 18.29 24.57
CA GLN A 156 1.06 18.60 25.79
C GLN A 156 1.99 19.26 26.82
N PRO A 157 1.45 20.00 27.81
CA PRO A 157 2.26 20.65 28.85
C PRO A 157 3.11 19.70 29.69
N ASP A 158 2.72 18.42 29.79
CA ASP A 158 3.44 17.37 30.52
C ASP A 158 4.56 16.71 29.68
N GLY A 159 4.81 17.19 28.47
CA GLY A 159 5.81 16.66 27.54
C GLY A 159 5.33 15.47 26.70
N THR A 160 4.12 14.94 26.98
CA THR A 160 3.51 13.92 26.12
C THR A 160 3.08 14.53 24.78
N ARG A 161 2.85 13.65 23.80
CA ARG A 161 2.30 14.04 22.51
C ARG A 161 1.08 13.21 22.19
N THR A 162 0.10 13.85 21.58
CA THR A 162 -1.19 13.24 21.32
C THR A 162 -1.63 13.46 19.88
N ALA A 163 -2.23 12.44 19.27
CA ALA A 163 -2.97 12.58 18.02
C ALA A 163 -4.42 12.12 18.21
N PRO A 164 -5.43 12.91 17.77
CA PRO A 164 -6.83 12.55 17.94
C PRO A 164 -7.18 11.32 17.09
N LEU A 165 -8.02 10.44 17.62
CA LEU A 165 -8.57 9.30 16.91
C LEU A 165 -10.08 9.42 16.82
N GLU A 166 -10.60 9.12 15.64
CA GLU A 166 -12.03 9.01 15.35
C GLU A 166 -12.48 7.56 15.37
N LYS A 167 -13.74 7.36 15.74
CA LYS A 167 -14.38 6.06 15.69
C LYS A 167 -14.77 5.73 14.25
N ILE A 168 -14.03 4.82 13.63
CA ILE A 168 -14.25 4.38 12.24
C ILE A 168 -15.26 3.22 12.18
N SER A 169 -15.19 2.33 13.18
CA SER A 169 -16.16 1.26 13.38
C SER A 169 -16.37 1.03 14.88
N PRO A 170 -17.35 0.21 15.30
CA PRO A 170 -17.58 -0.09 16.72
C PRO A 170 -16.33 -0.57 17.46
N ASN A 171 -15.40 -1.21 16.76
CA ASN A 171 -14.22 -1.87 17.32
C ASN A 171 -12.89 -1.33 16.78
N PHE A 172 -12.91 -0.19 16.08
CA PHE A 172 -11.71 0.35 15.45
C PHE A 172 -11.72 1.87 15.45
N ASN A 173 -10.62 2.45 15.91
CA ASN A 173 -10.35 3.88 15.86
C ASN A 173 -9.15 4.13 14.95
N GLY A 174 -9.19 5.23 14.21
CA GLY A 174 -8.12 5.68 13.33
C GLY A 174 -8.09 7.21 13.25
N PHE A 175 -7.19 7.81 12.47
CA PHE A 175 -7.07 9.26 12.39
C PHE A 175 -8.24 9.95 11.69
N GLY A 176 -9.00 9.22 10.86
CA GLY A 176 -10.23 9.72 10.26
C GLY A 176 -10.00 10.98 9.43
N THR A 177 -10.64 12.09 9.79
CA THR A 177 -10.51 13.37 9.08
C THR A 177 -9.17 14.08 9.32
N THR A 178 -8.43 13.72 10.37
CA THR A 178 -7.11 14.29 10.68
C THR A 178 -5.96 13.58 9.98
N ARG A 179 -6.26 12.53 9.21
CA ARG A 179 -5.29 11.77 8.44
C ARG A 179 -4.64 12.65 7.36
N LEU A 180 -3.32 12.57 7.27
CA LEU A 180 -2.55 13.18 6.19
C LEU A 180 -2.82 12.47 4.84
N PRO A 181 -2.96 13.22 3.74
CA PRO A 181 -2.99 12.64 2.41
C PRO A 181 -1.70 11.86 2.12
N ALA A 182 -1.84 10.61 1.68
CA ALA A 182 -0.71 9.76 1.32
C ALA A 182 -1.10 8.70 0.30
N THR A 183 -0.13 8.25 -0.49
CA THR A 183 -0.24 7.07 -1.33
C THR A 183 0.29 5.86 -0.58
N ILE A 184 -0.46 4.76 -0.58
CA ILE A 184 -0.10 3.52 0.10
C ILE A 184 0.07 2.42 -0.93
N ALA A 185 1.18 1.68 -0.83
CA ALA A 185 1.42 0.50 -1.63
C ALA A 185 1.85 -0.69 -0.76
N GLN A 186 1.43 -1.88 -1.17
CA GLN A 186 1.80 -3.15 -0.55
C GLN A 186 2.66 -3.96 -1.54
N PRO A 187 3.95 -3.66 -1.68
CA PRO A 187 4.83 -4.34 -2.65
C PRO A 187 5.12 -5.81 -2.27
N ALA A 188 4.90 -6.21 -1.01
CA ALA A 188 5.07 -7.57 -0.55
C ALA A 188 4.07 -7.93 0.57
N ALA A 189 3.89 -9.23 0.84
CA ALA A 189 2.94 -9.72 1.84
C ALA A 189 3.20 -9.20 3.27
N ASP A 190 4.43 -8.80 3.56
CA ASP A 190 4.88 -8.31 4.87
C ASP A 190 5.45 -6.88 4.80
N LEU A 191 5.11 -6.13 3.75
CA LEU A 191 5.62 -4.77 3.52
C LEU A 191 4.50 -3.82 3.13
N LEU A 192 4.35 -2.73 3.88
CA LEU A 192 3.55 -1.57 3.49
C LEU A 192 4.48 -0.36 3.32
N THR A 193 4.18 0.46 2.34
CA THR A 193 4.86 1.73 2.09
C THR A 193 3.82 2.84 2.12
N ILE A 194 4.13 3.95 2.78
CA ILE A 194 3.33 5.17 2.80
C ILE A 194 4.21 6.31 2.28
N THR A 195 3.73 7.00 1.25
CA THR A 195 4.43 8.11 0.61
C THR A 195 3.57 9.36 0.68
N PHE A 196 4.14 10.43 1.21
CA PHE A 196 3.48 11.73 1.29
C PHE A 196 3.75 12.51 0.00
N PRO A 197 2.71 12.83 -0.80
CA PRO A 197 2.91 13.53 -2.07
C PRO A 197 3.29 15.00 -1.87
N GLU A 198 2.90 15.58 -0.74
CA GLU A 198 3.19 16.95 -0.36
C GLU A 198 4.32 16.99 0.67
N THR A 199 5.03 18.12 0.70
CA THR A 199 6.06 18.36 1.73
C THR A 199 5.37 18.53 3.08
N LEU A 200 5.76 17.71 4.04
CA LEU A 200 5.26 17.83 5.41
C LEU A 200 5.86 19.07 6.08
N ALA A 201 5.03 19.82 6.82
CA ALA A 201 5.49 20.94 7.62
C ALA A 201 6.39 20.47 8.78
N PRO A 202 7.25 21.35 9.32
CA PRO A 202 8.00 21.02 10.53
C PRO A 202 7.07 20.68 11.70
N GLY A 203 7.34 19.58 12.39
CA GLY A 203 6.45 19.08 13.44
C GLY A 203 6.70 17.63 13.83
N THR A 204 6.01 17.14 14.85
CA THR A 204 6.05 15.72 15.24
C THR A 204 4.78 15.02 14.77
N TYR A 205 4.95 13.86 14.18
CA TYR A 205 3.90 13.11 13.52
C TYR A 205 3.78 11.71 14.10
N ALA A 206 2.55 11.20 14.09
CA ALA A 206 2.20 9.86 14.47
C ALA A 206 1.94 9.02 13.22
N ILE A 207 2.41 7.77 13.22
CA ILE A 207 2.02 6.72 12.29
C ILE A 207 1.21 5.68 13.06
N LEU A 208 0.04 5.33 12.54
CA LEU A 208 -0.79 4.24 13.07
C LEU A 208 -0.77 3.08 12.08
N VAL A 209 -0.37 1.89 12.55
CA VAL A 209 -0.46 0.62 11.80
C VAL A 209 -1.32 -0.34 12.61
N GLY A 210 -2.58 -0.51 12.21
CA GLY A 210 -3.56 -1.24 13.02
C GLY A 210 -3.79 -0.54 14.37
N SER A 211 -3.30 -1.13 15.46
CA SER A 211 -3.36 -0.55 16.81
C SER A 211 -2.02 -0.02 17.34
N ASP A 212 -0.94 -0.22 16.58
CA ASP A 212 0.41 0.19 16.97
C ASP A 212 0.69 1.61 16.48
N GLY A 213 1.06 2.50 17.41
CA GLY A 213 1.53 3.86 17.10
C GLY A 213 3.05 3.94 17.02
N TYR A 214 3.56 4.77 16.11
CA TYR A 214 4.98 5.12 15.96
C TYR A 214 5.12 6.64 15.79
N GLU A 215 6.29 7.20 16.12
CA GLU A 215 6.55 8.65 15.97
C GLU A 215 7.75 8.96 15.07
N PHE A 216 7.68 10.09 14.38
CA PHE A 216 8.79 10.74 13.69
C PHE A 216 8.67 12.27 13.78
N THR A 217 9.78 12.98 13.60
CA THR A 217 9.80 14.44 13.57
C THR A 217 10.28 14.92 12.20
N VAL A 218 9.60 15.92 11.65
CA VAL A 218 10.01 16.62 10.42
C VAL A 218 10.69 17.92 10.80
N LYS A 219 11.84 18.20 10.17
CA LYS A 219 12.58 19.47 10.29
C LYS A 219 12.27 20.44 9.16
#